data_AF-A0A316VDG9-F1
#
_entry.id   AF-A0A316VDG9-F1
#
_cell.length_a   1.000
_cell.length_b   1.000
_cell.length_c   1.000
_cell.angle_alpha   90.00
_cell.angle_beta   90.00
_cell.angle_gamma   90.00
#
_symmetry.space_group_name_H-M   'P 1'
#
loop_
_entity.id
_entity.type
_entity.pdbx_description
1 polymer ?
#
loop_
_entity_poly.entity_id
_entity_poly.type
_entity_poly.pdbx_seq_one_letter_code
_entity_poly.pdbx_strand_id
1 'polypeptide(L)'
;MAILPIKTNPYYVPDLADFSQRSFWVAAVSIIFNPLFWNFTAQNEYRHKTITKLLGNRPYYGCYLLGASIFLLGILRDHLYNQALSKQPINGYLALPFVKYFGGLLILAGQVLVISSMYALGVTGTYLGDYFGILMPHIVTGFPFNVVSDPMYFGSSLSFIGVALWYAKPAGLILSVLLSIVYVVALKFESPFTAEIYKKAAASSSSKATTKKRTSNATSQTTTPAKRGRKKKTAA
;
A
#
# COMPACT_ATOMS: atom_id res chain seq x y z
N MET A 1 -8.03 35.79 48.42
CA MET A 1 -7.51 34.74 47.52
C MET A 1 -8.66 33.85 47.09
N ALA A 2 -9.23 34.09 45.92
CA ALA A 2 -10.24 33.20 45.35
C ALA A 2 -9.51 32.09 44.60
N ILE A 3 -9.52 30.87 45.14
CA ILE A 3 -9.12 29.67 44.42
C ILE A 3 -10.22 29.42 43.40
N LEU A 4 -9.99 29.82 42.15
CA LEU A 4 -10.88 29.49 41.04
C LEU A 4 -10.95 27.96 40.91
N PRO A 5 -12.14 27.36 40.77
CA PRO A 5 -12.27 25.93 40.57
C PRO A 5 -11.55 25.54 39.29
N ILE A 6 -10.71 24.49 39.36
CA ILE A 6 -10.07 23.85 38.21
C ILE A 6 -11.19 23.58 37.20
N LYS A 7 -11.18 24.28 36.06
CA LYS A 7 -12.02 23.92 34.91
C LYS A 7 -11.66 22.47 34.56
N THR A 8 -12.49 21.52 34.98
CA THR A 8 -12.40 20.14 34.52
C THR A 8 -12.67 20.18 33.03
N ASN A 9 -11.62 19.98 32.24
CA ASN A 9 -11.72 19.92 30.79
C ASN A 9 -12.68 18.76 30.44
N PRO A 10 -13.87 19.00 29.87
CA PRO A 10 -14.85 17.93 29.64
C PRO A 10 -14.38 16.91 28.60
N TYR A 11 -13.34 17.24 27.83
CA TYR A 11 -12.72 16.39 26.83
C TYR A 11 -11.53 15.59 27.38
N TYR A 12 -11.21 15.74 28.66
CA TYR A 12 -10.17 14.97 29.33
C TYR A 12 -10.77 13.76 30.04
N VAL A 13 -10.34 12.56 29.63
CA VAL A 13 -10.67 11.30 30.29
C VAL A 13 -9.41 10.81 31.02
N PRO A 14 -9.41 10.80 32.37
CA PRO A 14 -8.25 10.38 33.17
C PRO A 14 -7.72 9.02 32.74
N ASP A 15 -6.39 8.90 32.72
CA ASP A 15 -5.66 7.68 32.39
C ASP A 15 -6.01 7.04 31.03
N LEU A 16 -6.70 7.77 30.14
CA LEU A 16 -7.09 7.30 28.81
C LEU A 16 -6.65 8.27 27.72
N ALA A 17 -7.25 9.47 27.67
CA ALA A 17 -7.00 10.42 26.59
C ALA A 17 -7.43 11.85 26.94
N ASP A 18 -6.69 12.83 26.43
CA ASP A 18 -7.08 14.25 26.38
C ASP A 18 -7.51 14.61 24.95
N PHE A 19 -8.82 14.65 24.70
CA PHE A 19 -9.40 14.99 23.40
C PHE A 19 -9.44 16.50 23.12
N SER A 20 -9.07 17.36 24.09
CA SER A 20 -8.92 18.79 23.83
C SER A 20 -7.65 19.12 23.04
N GLN A 21 -6.68 18.20 23.03
CA GLN A 21 -5.41 18.39 22.33
C GLN A 21 -5.62 18.34 20.82
N ARG A 22 -5.38 19.48 20.16
CA ARG A 22 -5.45 19.58 18.69
C ARG A 22 -4.55 18.56 17.99
N SER A 23 -3.39 18.25 18.58
CA SER A 23 -2.45 17.26 18.01
C SER A 23 -3.07 15.86 17.88
N PHE A 24 -3.97 15.46 18.79
CA PHE A 24 -4.67 14.18 18.70
C PHE A 24 -5.49 14.09 17.41
N TRP A 25 -6.28 15.12 17.14
CA TRP A 25 -7.13 15.19 15.95
C TRP A 25 -6.31 15.38 14.66
N VAL A 26 -5.22 16.14 14.70
CA VAL A 26 -4.30 16.25 13.56
C VAL A 26 -3.69 14.89 13.22
N ALA A 27 -3.27 14.10 14.22
CA ALA A 27 -2.78 12.74 13.99
C ALA A 27 -3.89 11.83 13.44
N ALA A 28 -5.11 11.89 14.00
CA ALA A 28 -6.25 11.11 13.51
C ALA A 28 -6.59 11.42 12.04
N VAL A 29 -6.64 12.69 11.67
CA VAL A 29 -6.88 13.13 10.30
C VAL A 29 -5.76 12.67 9.39
N SER A 30 -4.49 12.79 9.79
CA SER A 30 -3.35 12.31 9.00
C SER A 30 -3.39 10.79 8.80
N ILE A 31 -3.77 10.02 9.83
CA ILE A 31 -3.98 8.57 9.74
C ILE A 31 -5.04 8.21 8.69
N ILE A 32 -6.17 8.92 8.68
CA ILE A 32 -7.26 8.70 7.71
C ILE A 32 -6.84 9.15 6.31
N PHE A 33 -6.22 10.33 6.21
CA PHE A 33 -5.87 10.95 4.94
C PHE A 33 -4.92 10.10 4.12
N ASN A 34 -3.90 9.51 4.77
CA ASN A 34 -2.87 8.75 4.11
C ASN A 34 -3.48 7.66 3.18
N PRO A 35 -4.27 6.68 3.68
CA PRO A 35 -4.90 5.67 2.83
C PRO A 35 -5.86 6.18 1.78
N LEU A 36 -6.58 7.26 2.07
CA LEU A 36 -7.47 7.87 1.08
C LEU A 36 -6.69 8.49 -0.07
N PHE A 37 -5.58 9.16 0.23
CA PHE A 37 -4.72 9.80 -0.76
C PHE A 37 -4.21 8.79 -1.78
N TRP A 38 -3.50 7.74 -1.34
CA TRP A 38 -2.91 6.81 -2.32
C TRP A 38 -3.97 6.02 -3.09
N ASN A 39 -5.06 5.61 -2.45
CA ASN A 39 -6.13 4.90 -3.14
C ASN A 39 -6.78 5.76 -4.22
N PHE A 40 -7.10 7.02 -3.91
CA PHE A 40 -7.72 7.92 -4.87
C PHE A 40 -6.75 8.25 -6.00
N THR A 41 -5.51 8.61 -5.67
CA THR A 41 -4.49 8.99 -6.65
C THR A 41 -4.14 7.82 -7.57
N ALA A 42 -3.99 6.60 -7.03
CA ALA A 42 -3.69 5.42 -7.82
C ALA A 42 -4.86 5.04 -8.74
N GLN A 43 -6.10 5.01 -8.24
CA GLN A 43 -7.26 4.74 -9.08
C GLN A 43 -7.44 5.78 -10.19
N ASN A 44 -7.24 7.06 -9.87
CA ASN A 44 -7.24 8.12 -10.87
C ASN A 44 -6.15 7.90 -11.92
N GLU A 45 -4.93 7.53 -11.51
CA GLU A 45 -3.85 7.18 -12.42
C GLU A 45 -4.23 5.99 -13.32
N TYR A 46 -4.81 4.92 -12.77
CA TYR A 46 -5.21 3.78 -13.58
C TYR A 46 -6.26 4.14 -14.64
N ARG A 47 -7.27 4.95 -14.27
CA ARG A 47 -8.39 5.32 -15.16
C ARG A 47 -8.03 6.41 -16.17
N HIS A 48 -7.26 7.42 -15.75
CA HIS A 48 -7.06 8.65 -16.54
C HIS A 48 -5.60 8.88 -16.96
N LYS A 49 -4.65 8.14 -16.38
CA LYS A 49 -3.20 8.27 -16.61
C LYS A 49 -2.68 9.68 -16.35
N THR A 50 -3.25 10.38 -15.37
CA THR A 50 -2.99 11.80 -15.10
C THR A 50 -1.52 12.08 -14.80
N ILE A 51 -0.91 11.32 -13.90
CA ILE A 51 0.50 11.50 -13.51
C ILE A 51 1.40 11.09 -14.66
N THR A 52 1.11 9.95 -15.29
CA THR A 52 1.90 9.47 -16.44
C THR A 52 1.91 10.49 -17.58
N LYS A 53 0.76 11.09 -17.91
CA LYS A 53 0.66 12.12 -18.96
C LYS A 53 1.39 13.40 -18.58
N LEU A 54 1.25 13.86 -17.33
CA LEU A 54 1.94 15.06 -16.83
C LEU A 54 3.47 14.91 -16.91
N LEU A 55 3.98 13.70 -16.72
CA LEU A 55 5.41 13.37 -16.78
C LEU A 55 5.87 12.89 -18.17
N GLY A 56 5.14 13.25 -19.24
CA GLY A 56 5.56 12.96 -20.62
C GLY A 56 5.44 11.49 -21.01
N ASN A 57 4.41 10.80 -20.55
CA ASN A 57 4.13 9.38 -20.80
C ASN A 57 5.19 8.41 -20.25
N ARG A 58 5.77 8.74 -19.08
CA ARG A 58 6.80 7.92 -18.41
C ARG A 58 6.24 7.29 -17.12
N PRO A 59 5.64 6.08 -17.18
CA PRO A 59 4.91 5.49 -16.05
C PRO A 59 5.80 5.20 -14.83
N TYR A 60 7.06 4.81 -15.02
CA TYR A 60 8.00 4.56 -13.92
C TYR A 60 8.28 5.82 -13.09
N TYR A 61 8.46 6.98 -13.73
CA TYR A 61 8.65 8.24 -13.01
C TYR A 61 7.41 8.64 -12.22
N GLY A 62 6.22 8.38 -12.77
CA GLY A 62 4.97 8.57 -12.05
C GLY A 62 4.86 7.66 -10.82
N CYS A 63 5.20 6.38 -10.97
CA CYS A 63 5.20 5.42 -9.86
C CYS A 63 6.19 5.81 -8.76
N TYR A 64 7.42 6.20 -9.11
CA TYR A 64 8.40 6.67 -8.11
C TYR A 64 7.99 7.97 -7.44
N LEU A 65 7.38 8.91 -8.17
CA LEU A 65 6.86 10.15 -7.59
C LEU A 65 5.72 9.86 -6.59
N LEU A 66 4.79 8.98 -6.95
CA LEU A 66 3.74 8.55 -6.05
C LEU A 66 4.33 7.83 -4.84
N GLY A 67 5.26 6.90 -5.03
CA GLY A 67 5.91 6.16 -3.96
C GLY A 67 6.67 7.06 -2.98
N ALA A 68 7.43 8.03 -3.49
CA ALA A 68 8.09 9.04 -2.66
C ALA A 68 7.06 9.86 -1.87
N SER A 69 5.95 10.25 -2.50
CA SER A 69 4.87 10.99 -1.82
C SER A 69 4.24 10.16 -0.69
N ILE A 70 3.92 8.90 -0.94
CA ILE A 70 3.35 7.97 0.06
C ILE A 70 4.33 7.78 1.22
N PHE A 71 5.61 7.55 0.92
CA PHE A 71 6.63 7.36 1.93
C PHE A 71 6.81 8.60 2.82
N LEU A 72 6.92 9.79 2.22
CA LEU A 72 7.05 11.05 2.95
C LEU A 72 5.81 11.36 3.79
N LEU A 73 4.61 11.13 3.26
CA LEU A 73 3.36 11.24 4.02
C LEU A 73 3.31 10.22 5.16
N GLY A 74 3.89 9.03 4.99
CA GLY A 74 4.07 8.03 6.04
C GLY A 74 4.94 8.57 7.19
N ILE A 75 6.11 9.12 6.87
CA ILE A 75 7.01 9.76 7.86
C ILE A 75 6.28 10.88 8.60
N LEU A 76 5.58 11.75 7.86
CA LEU A 76 4.84 12.86 8.46
C LEU A 76 3.74 12.35 9.41
N ARG A 77 2.95 11.36 8.99
CA ARG A 77 1.92 10.73 9.83
C ARG A 77 2.52 10.16 11.11
N ASP A 78 3.63 9.45 11.01
CA ASP A 78 4.27 8.82 12.16
C ASP A 78 4.86 9.88 13.11
N HIS A 79 5.39 10.98 12.58
CA HIS A 79 5.81 12.13 13.37
C HIS A 79 4.62 12.78 14.11
N LEU A 80 3.51 13.05 13.42
CA LEU A 80 2.30 13.63 14.01
C LEU A 80 1.68 12.72 15.07
N TYR A 81 1.70 11.40 14.84
CA TYR A 81 1.30 10.39 15.82
C TYR A 81 2.14 10.50 17.09
N ASN A 82 3.47 10.41 16.98
CA ASN A 82 4.35 10.50 18.15
C ASN A 82 4.21 11.86 18.88
N GLN A 83 4.07 12.95 18.14
CA GLN A 83 3.81 14.27 18.70
C GLN A 83 2.48 14.29 19.49
N ALA A 84 1.42 13.67 18.96
CA ALA A 84 0.15 13.54 19.66
C ALA A 84 0.32 12.74 20.97
N LEU A 85 0.97 11.57 20.92
CA LEU A 85 1.19 10.70 22.08
C LEU A 85 1.98 11.40 23.19
N SER A 86 2.96 12.25 22.85
CA SER A 86 3.78 12.97 23.84
C SER A 86 2.94 13.87 24.77
N LYS A 87 1.78 14.33 24.31
CA LYS A 87 0.86 15.23 25.04
C LYS A 87 -0.30 14.50 25.74
N GLN A 88 -0.39 13.18 25.60
CA GLN A 88 -1.47 12.38 26.16
C GLN A 88 -1.11 11.84 27.55
N PRO A 89 -2.10 11.55 28.42
CA PRO A 89 -1.83 10.97 29.74
C PRO A 89 -1.14 9.61 29.62
N ILE A 90 -0.34 9.27 30.63
CA ILE A 90 0.26 7.95 30.80
C ILE A 90 -0.70 7.11 31.66
N ASN A 91 -0.88 5.85 31.30
CA ASN A 91 -1.64 4.91 32.13
C ASN A 91 -0.70 3.99 32.92
N GLY A 92 -0.91 3.91 34.24
CA GLY A 92 -0.04 3.13 35.14
C GLY A 92 0.00 1.62 34.83
N TYR A 93 -1.10 1.04 34.36
CA TYR A 93 -1.15 -0.38 33.97
C TYR A 93 -0.35 -0.66 32.69
N LEU A 94 -0.31 0.30 31.76
CA LEU A 94 0.51 0.18 30.54
C LEU A 94 1.99 0.47 30.80
N ALA A 95 2.32 1.16 31.89
CA ALA A 95 3.69 1.49 32.26
C ALA A 95 4.48 0.31 32.86
N LEU A 96 3.83 -0.84 33.05
CA LEU A 96 4.48 -2.04 33.57
C LEU A 96 5.59 -2.53 32.63
N PRO A 97 6.77 -2.96 33.16
CA PRO A 97 7.91 -3.32 32.32
C PRO A 97 7.61 -4.39 31.25
N PHE A 98 6.80 -5.39 31.59
CA PHE A 98 6.43 -6.45 30.64
C PHE A 98 5.60 -5.91 29.46
N VAL A 99 4.73 -4.92 29.67
CA VAL A 99 3.93 -4.29 28.62
C VAL A 99 4.83 -3.52 27.67
N LYS A 100 5.83 -2.83 28.20
CA LYS A 100 6.84 -2.14 27.39
C LYS A 100 7.63 -3.11 26.52
N TYR A 101 8.14 -4.22 27.10
CA TYR A 101 8.84 -5.24 26.31
C TYR A 101 7.95 -5.88 25.25
N PHE A 102 6.70 -6.16 25.59
CA PHE A 102 5.72 -6.65 24.63
C PHE A 102 5.49 -5.64 23.49
N GLY A 103 5.35 -4.34 23.80
CA GLY A 103 5.28 -3.29 22.79
C GLY A 103 6.51 -3.26 21.87
N GLY A 104 7.71 -3.45 22.41
CA GLY A 104 8.94 -3.56 21.63
C GLY A 104 8.94 -4.77 20.69
N LEU A 105 8.45 -5.93 21.14
CA LEU A 105 8.29 -7.12 20.31
C LEU A 105 7.29 -6.90 19.17
N LEU A 106 6.18 -6.20 19.43
CA LEU A 106 5.20 -5.86 18.38
C LEU A 106 5.81 -4.94 17.32
N ILE A 107 6.60 -3.93 17.72
CA ILE A 107 7.33 -3.08 16.78
C ILE A 107 8.28 -3.93 15.93
N LEU A 108 9.08 -4.79 16.55
CA LEU A 108 10.03 -5.65 15.82
C LEU A 108 9.30 -6.57 14.83
N ALA A 109 8.25 -7.25 15.27
CA ALA A 109 7.45 -8.10 14.39
C ALA A 109 6.82 -7.30 13.25
N GLY A 110 6.29 -6.10 13.54
CA GLY A 110 5.73 -5.21 12.53
C GLY A 110 6.75 -4.78 11.48
N GLN A 111 7.94 -4.37 11.91
CA GLN A 111 9.04 -4.00 11.01
C GLN A 111 9.52 -5.18 10.16
N VAL A 112 9.57 -6.40 10.71
CA VAL A 112 9.90 -7.60 9.94
C VAL A 112 8.90 -7.80 8.80
N LEU A 113 7.59 -7.71 9.09
CA LEU A 113 6.55 -7.85 8.07
C LEU A 113 6.64 -6.75 7.00
N VAL A 114 6.83 -5.50 7.40
CA VAL A 114 6.92 -4.35 6.46
C VAL A 114 8.16 -4.46 5.58
N ILE A 115 9.34 -4.69 6.15
CA ILE A 115 10.60 -4.72 5.39
C ILE A 115 10.64 -5.93 4.46
N SER A 116 10.25 -7.11 4.95
CA SER A 116 10.26 -8.32 4.13
C SER A 116 9.24 -8.28 2.99
N SER A 117 8.07 -7.67 3.19
CA SER A 117 7.10 -7.47 2.11
C SER A 117 7.58 -6.46 1.07
N MET A 118 8.17 -5.35 1.50
CA MET A 118 8.81 -4.38 0.59
C MET A 118 9.95 -5.02 -0.21
N TYR A 119 10.75 -5.88 0.42
CA TYR A 119 11.81 -6.63 -0.27
C TYR A 119 11.24 -7.57 -1.34
N ALA A 120 10.17 -8.29 -1.02
CA ALA A 120 9.56 -9.25 -1.95
C ALA A 120 8.81 -8.59 -3.12
N LEU A 121 8.15 -7.45 -2.89
CA LEU A 121 7.43 -6.69 -3.92
C LEU A 121 8.35 -5.76 -4.74
N GLY A 122 9.47 -5.33 -4.15
CA GLY A 122 10.27 -4.23 -4.66
C GLY A 122 9.53 -2.88 -4.58
N VAL A 123 10.20 -1.80 -4.98
CA VAL A 123 9.66 -0.44 -4.86
C VAL A 123 8.37 -0.26 -5.68
N THR A 124 8.36 -0.72 -6.93
CA THR A 124 7.18 -0.54 -7.80
C THR A 124 6.00 -1.40 -7.35
N GLY A 125 6.23 -2.62 -6.87
CA GLY A 125 5.15 -3.46 -6.33
C GLY A 125 4.59 -2.89 -5.02
N THR A 126 5.45 -2.30 -4.18
CA THR A 126 5.06 -1.68 -2.91
C THR A 126 4.22 -0.42 -3.11
N TYR A 127 4.58 0.42 -4.09
CA TYR A 127 3.97 1.73 -4.29
C TYR A 127 3.05 1.79 -5.52
N LEU A 128 2.17 0.77 -5.64
CA LEU A 128 1.02 0.77 -6.57
C LEU A 128 1.42 0.88 -8.07
N GLY A 129 2.55 0.29 -8.45
CA GLY A 129 3.05 0.31 -9.82
C GLY A 129 2.12 -0.38 -10.84
N ASP A 130 1.30 -1.32 -10.39
CA ASP A 130 0.24 -1.96 -11.17
C ASP A 130 -0.80 -0.95 -11.71
N TYR A 131 -1.09 0.12 -10.96
CA TYR A 131 -1.96 1.22 -11.42
C TYR A 131 -1.32 2.04 -12.54
N PHE A 132 0.01 2.10 -12.59
CA PHE A 132 0.78 2.66 -13.70
C PHE A 132 0.93 1.69 -14.88
N GLY A 133 0.50 0.43 -14.73
CA GLY A 133 0.68 -0.64 -15.72
C GLY A 133 2.02 -1.37 -15.61
N ILE A 134 2.76 -1.16 -14.52
CA ILE A 134 4.02 -1.85 -14.21
C ILE A 134 3.66 -3.09 -13.39
N LEU A 135 3.37 -4.18 -14.10
CA LEU A 135 2.89 -5.42 -13.48
C LEU A 135 4.05 -6.33 -13.11
N MET A 136 3.91 -7.00 -11.96
CA MET A 136 4.80 -8.10 -11.62
C MET A 136 4.50 -9.33 -12.48
N PRO A 137 5.49 -10.17 -12.79
CA PRO A 137 5.27 -11.40 -13.58
C PRO A 137 4.31 -12.38 -12.90
N HIS A 138 4.31 -12.40 -11.57
CA HIS A 138 3.47 -13.27 -10.74
C HIS A 138 3.14 -12.56 -9.43
N ILE A 139 2.04 -12.98 -8.80
CA ILE A 139 1.67 -12.57 -7.45
C ILE A 139 2.66 -13.21 -6.47
N VAL A 140 3.19 -12.41 -5.53
CA VAL A 140 4.10 -12.91 -4.50
C VAL A 140 3.31 -13.74 -3.49
N THR A 141 3.70 -15.01 -3.32
CA THR A 141 3.07 -15.94 -2.38
C THR A 141 4.02 -16.43 -1.28
N GLY A 142 5.30 -16.05 -1.34
CA GLY A 142 6.30 -16.38 -0.32
C GLY A 142 6.21 -15.49 0.92
N PHE A 143 7.16 -15.63 1.84
CA PHE A 143 7.21 -14.79 3.05
C PHE A 143 7.33 -13.29 2.69
N PRO A 144 6.59 -12.40 3.38
CA PRO A 144 5.63 -12.64 4.47
C PRO A 144 4.17 -12.92 4.04
N PHE A 145 3.88 -12.93 2.74
CA PHE A 145 2.53 -13.11 2.17
C PHE A 145 1.93 -14.50 2.40
N ASN A 146 2.75 -15.52 2.67
CA ASN A 146 2.27 -16.85 3.08
C ASN A 146 1.78 -16.91 4.55
N VAL A 147 2.12 -15.90 5.38
CA VAL A 147 1.76 -15.85 6.80
C VAL A 147 0.55 -14.94 7.02
N VAL A 148 0.50 -13.81 6.32
CA VAL A 148 -0.58 -12.83 6.41
C VAL A 148 -0.81 -12.22 5.03
N SER A 149 -2.07 -11.98 4.66
CA SER A 149 -2.45 -11.51 3.32
C SER A 149 -1.87 -10.13 2.97
N ASP A 150 -1.89 -9.20 3.94
CA ASP A 150 -1.51 -7.80 3.75
C ASP A 150 -0.43 -7.41 4.78
N PRO A 151 0.80 -7.95 4.64
CA PRO A 151 1.86 -7.88 5.64
C PRO A 151 2.28 -6.45 5.96
N MET A 152 2.26 -5.54 5.00
CA MET A 152 2.58 -4.12 5.24
C MET A 152 1.55 -3.45 6.15
N TYR A 153 0.27 -3.65 5.86
CA TYR A 153 -0.83 -3.07 6.63
C TYR A 153 -0.86 -3.63 8.05
N PHE A 154 -0.75 -4.96 8.17
CA PHE A 154 -0.71 -5.63 9.47
C PHE A 154 0.54 -5.22 10.27
N GLY A 155 1.71 -5.20 9.62
CA GLY A 155 2.97 -4.81 10.26
C GLY A 155 2.94 -3.36 10.75
N SER A 156 2.40 -2.43 9.96
CA SER A 156 2.23 -1.03 10.41
C SER A 156 1.25 -0.91 11.57
N SER A 157 0.16 -1.69 11.61
CA SER A 157 -0.75 -1.72 12.77
C SER A 157 -0.04 -2.23 14.03
N LEU A 158 0.78 -3.28 13.92
CA LEU A 158 1.59 -3.77 15.05
C LEU A 158 2.56 -2.71 15.56
N SER A 159 3.24 -1.99 14.66
CA SER A 159 4.15 -0.90 15.04
C SER A 159 3.43 0.22 15.79
N PHE A 160 2.23 0.63 15.35
CA PHE A 160 1.43 1.66 16.04
C PHE A 160 0.99 1.21 17.44
N ILE A 161 0.45 -0.01 17.55
CA ILE A 161 0.08 -0.58 18.85
C ILE A 161 1.32 -0.68 19.75
N GLY A 162 2.43 -1.19 19.20
CA GLY A 162 3.67 -1.38 19.94
C GLY A 162 4.24 -0.06 20.46
N VAL A 163 4.20 1.02 19.68
CA VAL A 163 4.60 2.37 20.13
C VAL A 163 3.67 2.88 21.24
N ALA A 164 2.36 2.69 21.11
CA ALA A 164 1.41 3.07 22.15
C ALA A 164 1.68 2.35 23.49
N LEU A 165 1.98 1.05 23.44
CA LEU A 165 2.35 0.26 24.61
C LEU A 165 3.72 0.66 25.17
N TRP A 166 4.71 0.87 24.29
CA TRP A 166 6.08 1.24 24.68
C TRP A 166 6.13 2.55 25.49
N TYR A 167 5.30 3.52 25.11
CA TYR A 167 5.17 4.81 25.79
C TYR A 167 4.03 4.87 26.81
N ALA A 168 3.33 3.75 27.04
CA ALA A 168 2.20 3.65 27.96
C ALA A 168 1.09 4.70 27.71
N LYS A 169 0.75 4.93 26.43
CA LYS A 169 -0.22 5.92 25.97
C LYS A 169 -1.50 5.25 25.44
N PRO A 170 -2.59 5.18 26.21
CA PRO A 170 -3.84 4.56 25.75
C PRO A 170 -4.47 5.29 24.55
N ALA A 171 -4.33 6.61 24.47
CA ALA A 171 -4.71 7.39 23.29
C ALA A 171 -4.05 6.87 22.00
N GLY A 172 -2.83 6.35 22.09
CA GLY A 172 -2.14 5.71 20.98
C GLY A 172 -2.83 4.42 20.52
N LEU A 173 -3.44 3.66 21.43
CA LEU A 173 -4.24 2.47 21.11
C LEU A 173 -5.53 2.85 20.39
N ILE A 174 -6.20 3.93 20.82
CA ILE A 174 -7.39 4.46 20.14
C ILE A 174 -7.06 4.82 18.69
N LEU A 175 -5.95 5.56 18.48
CA LEU A 175 -5.47 5.91 17.15
C LEU A 175 -5.03 4.67 16.33
N SER A 176 -4.53 3.62 16.98
CA SER A 176 -4.16 2.35 16.32
C SER A 176 -5.38 1.56 15.87
N VAL A 177 -6.47 1.58 16.65
CA VAL A 177 -7.77 1.01 16.25
C VAL A 177 -8.32 1.78 15.06
N LEU A 178 -8.28 3.12 15.10
CA LEU A 178 -8.65 3.95 13.95
C LEU A 178 -7.84 3.58 12.71
N LEU A 179 -6.51 3.50 12.82
CA LEU A 179 -5.63 3.09 11.73
C LEU A 179 -6.06 1.74 11.14
N SER A 180 -6.30 0.74 12.00
CA SER A 180 -6.70 -0.60 11.57
C SER A 180 -8.04 -0.60 10.84
N ILE A 181 -9.02 0.19 11.31
CA ILE A 181 -10.31 0.37 10.61
C ILE A 181 -10.08 0.99 9.23
N VAL A 182 -9.30 2.06 9.15
CA VAL A 182 -9.01 2.74 7.87
C VAL A 182 -8.30 1.79 6.91
N TYR A 183 -7.36 0.97 7.39
CA TYR A 183 -6.69 -0.05 6.59
C TYR A 183 -7.64 -1.12 6.07
N VAL A 184 -8.53 -1.66 6.91
CA VAL A 184 -9.56 -2.61 6.45
C VAL A 184 -10.45 -1.99 5.37
N VAL A 185 -10.84 -0.73 5.54
CA VAL A 185 -11.64 -0.02 4.54
C VAL A 185 -10.84 0.18 3.25
N ALA A 186 -9.58 0.61 3.33
CA ALA A 186 -8.70 0.80 2.18
C ALA A 186 -8.54 -0.51 1.38
N LEU A 187 -8.27 -1.62 2.06
CA LEU A 187 -8.11 -2.95 1.46
C LEU A 187 -9.38 -3.42 0.73
N LYS A 188 -10.57 -3.12 1.27
CA LYS A 188 -11.84 -3.46 0.58
C LYS A 188 -11.97 -2.81 -0.80
N PHE A 189 -11.32 -1.68 -1.03
CA PHE A 189 -11.30 -1.03 -2.35
C PHE A 189 -10.08 -1.43 -3.18
N GLU A 190 -8.92 -1.62 -2.55
CA GLU A 190 -7.65 -1.93 -3.22
C GLU A 190 -7.61 -3.37 -3.73
N SER A 191 -7.84 -4.36 -2.85
CA SER A 191 -7.71 -5.78 -3.18
C SER A 191 -8.53 -6.23 -4.41
N PRO A 192 -9.84 -5.92 -4.54
CA PRO A 192 -10.59 -6.31 -5.74
C PRO A 192 -10.10 -5.59 -6.99
N PHE A 193 -9.64 -4.34 -6.86
CA PHE A 193 -9.16 -3.56 -7.99
C PHE A 193 -7.85 -4.13 -8.55
N THR A 194 -6.88 -4.40 -7.68
CA THR A 194 -5.62 -5.06 -8.08
C THR A 194 -5.89 -6.44 -8.69
N ALA A 195 -6.77 -7.24 -8.10
CA ALA A 195 -7.14 -8.55 -8.67
C ALA A 195 -7.72 -8.43 -10.09
N GLU A 196 -8.55 -7.42 -10.35
CA GLU A 196 -9.06 -7.15 -11.69
C GLU A 196 -7.97 -6.75 -12.69
N ILE A 197 -7.00 -5.94 -12.28
CA ILE A 197 -5.87 -5.53 -13.13
C ILE A 197 -5.11 -6.78 -13.61
N TYR A 198 -4.74 -7.66 -12.68
CA TYR A 198 -4.01 -8.89 -13.00
C TYR A 198 -4.86 -9.87 -13.84
N LYS A 199 -6.17 -9.98 -13.59
CA LYS A 199 -7.09 -10.79 -14.41
C LYS A 199 -7.17 -10.27 -15.85
N LYS A 200 -7.29 -8.95 -16.04
CA LYS A 200 -7.31 -8.30 -17.37
C LYS A 200 -5.98 -8.49 -18.10
N ALA A 201 -4.86 -8.34 -17.39
CA ALA A 201 -3.53 -8.55 -17.94
C ALA A 201 -3.32 -9.99 -18.44
N ALA A 202 -3.75 -10.99 -17.65
CA ALA A 202 -3.69 -12.41 -18.04
C ALA A 202 -4.52 -12.71 -19.30
N ALA A 203 -5.75 -12.18 -19.38
CA ALA A 203 -6.63 -12.35 -20.54
C ALA A 203 -6.06 -11.70 -21.83
N SER A 204 -5.44 -10.53 -21.70
CA SER A 204 -4.81 -9.85 -22.85
C SER A 204 -3.58 -10.60 -23.38
N SER A 205 -2.83 -11.25 -22.48
CA SER A 205 -1.63 -12.03 -22.82
C SER A 205 -1.99 -13.33 -23.54
N SER A 206 -3.06 -14.02 -23.12
CA SER A 206 -3.56 -15.22 -23.80
C SER A 206 -4.14 -14.89 -25.19
N SER A 207 -4.82 -13.76 -25.34
CA SER A 207 -5.32 -13.27 -26.64
C SER A 207 -4.17 -12.92 -27.61
N LYS A 208 -3.11 -12.25 -27.13
CA LYS A 208 -1.91 -11.96 -27.93
C LYS A 208 -1.16 -13.23 -28.33
N ALA A 209 -1.04 -14.22 -27.44
CA ALA A 209 -0.43 -15.51 -27.75
C ALA A 209 -1.24 -16.29 -28.81
N THR A 210 -2.57 -16.26 -28.73
CA THR A 210 -3.47 -16.92 -29.69
C THR A 210 -3.41 -16.24 -31.07
N THR A 211 -3.38 -14.90 -31.09
CA THR A 211 -3.24 -14.12 -32.32
C THR A 211 -1.88 -14.37 -32.98
N LYS A 212 -0.79 -14.40 -32.20
CA LYS A 212 0.57 -14.70 -32.69
C LYS A 212 0.67 -16.13 -33.24
N LYS A 213 -0.02 -17.10 -32.63
CA LYS A 213 -0.10 -18.49 -33.11
C LYS A 213 -0.94 -18.62 -34.39
N ARG A 214 -2.02 -17.84 -34.54
CA ARG A 214 -2.80 -17.76 -35.80
C ARG A 214 -2.00 -17.09 -36.92
N THR A 215 -1.26 -16.02 -36.63
CA THR A 215 -0.41 -15.37 -37.64
C THR A 215 0.77 -16.26 -38.04
N SER A 216 1.43 -16.94 -37.11
CA SER A 216 2.50 -17.88 -37.45
C SER A 216 1.99 -19.06 -38.28
N ASN A 217 0.83 -19.62 -37.92
CA ASN A 217 0.23 -20.71 -38.70
C ASN A 217 -0.24 -20.27 -40.10
N ALA A 218 -0.74 -19.04 -40.23
CA ALA A 218 -1.10 -18.45 -41.52
C ALA A 218 0.13 -18.22 -42.41
N THR A 219 1.23 -17.70 -41.85
CA THR A 219 2.49 -17.49 -42.59
C THR A 219 3.16 -18.81 -43.01
N SER A 220 3.03 -19.88 -42.21
CA SER A 220 3.53 -21.21 -42.61
C SER A 220 2.70 -21.90 -43.71
N GLN A 221 1.48 -21.44 -43.99
CA GLN A 221 0.65 -21.98 -45.08
C GLN A 221 0.79 -21.21 -46.42
N THR A 222 1.50 -20.08 -46.45
CA THR A 222 1.64 -19.26 -47.69
C THR A 222 2.97 -19.48 -48.44
N THR A 223 3.81 -20.43 -48.03
CA THR A 223 5.10 -20.73 -48.69
C THR A 223 5.14 -22.12 -49.33
N THR A 224 4.19 -22.40 -50.23
CA THR A 224 4.38 -23.44 -51.24
C THR A 224 4.63 -22.76 -52.59
N PRO A 225 5.85 -22.78 -53.15
CA PRO A 225 6.08 -22.23 -54.48
C PRO A 225 5.39 -23.12 -55.51
N ALA A 226 4.40 -22.57 -56.21
CA ALA A 226 3.82 -23.20 -57.40
C ALA A 226 4.93 -23.38 -58.46
N LYS A 227 5.43 -24.61 -58.64
CA LYS A 227 6.31 -24.98 -59.75
C LYS A 227 5.54 -24.81 -61.07
N ARG A 228 5.72 -23.66 -61.73
CA ARG A 228 5.25 -23.39 -63.08
C ARG A 228 6.16 -24.12 -64.08
N GLY A 229 5.72 -25.28 -64.56
CA GLY A 229 6.41 -26.07 -65.59
C GLY A 229 6.50 -25.31 -66.90
N ARG A 230 7.73 -24.98 -67.33
CA ARG A 230 8.03 -24.34 -68.62
C ARG A 230 8.36 -25.42 -69.65
N LYS A 231 7.48 -25.57 -70.66
CA LYS A 231 7.70 -26.38 -71.87
C LYS A 231 9.02 -26.01 -72.55
N LYS A 232 9.88 -27.00 -72.85
CA LYS A 232 10.93 -26.90 -73.87
C LYS A 232 10.48 -27.74 -75.07
N LYS A 233 10.16 -27.06 -76.18
CA LYS A 233 10.11 -27.66 -77.51
C LYS A 233 11.56 -27.78 -77.99
N THR A 234 12.00 -28.99 -78.32
CA THR A 234 13.20 -29.25 -79.12
C THR A 234 12.80 -29.28 -80.59
N ALA A 235 13.57 -28.57 -81.40
CA ALA A 235 13.56 -28.59 -82.86
C ALA A 235 15.02 -28.76 -83.30
N ALA A 236 15.19 -29.53 -84.38
CA ALA A 236 16.42 -29.96 -85.06
C ALA A 236 17.23 -31.04 -84.32
#